data_AF-A0A1Q8QUV7-F1
#
_entry.id   AF-A0A1Q8QUV7-F1
#
_cell.length_a   1.000
_cell.length_b   1.000
_cell.length_c   1.000
_cell.angle_alpha   90.00
_cell.angle_beta   90.00
_cell.angle_gamma   90.00
#
_symmetry.space_group_name_H-M   'P 1'
#
loop_
_entity.id
_entity.type
_entity.pdbx_description
1 polymer ?
#
loop_
_entity_poly.entity_id
_entity_poly.type
_entity_poly.pdbx_seq_one_letter_code
_entity_poly.pdbx_strand_id
1 'polypeptide(L)'
;MNAPEVEVVVARYREDVSWTARLGLPVAIYDKSGDPGELALPNIGRESHSYLTHIVRRYDMLAGHTIFVQGSPFDHMPPGTTPEGLAERIRQNVRLGLAFTGFAFFKLKCDRLGQPHALGDAALHGHRPGFGRDIPVGAVYAQLFAGPVPETFLVTAPAGMFFVARERVLARPLAFYRRALEIVTADPDDAGNTGHAFERLWQIIFNGDTRLNRTESGRPGTAPLASGKAPDQPARK
;
A
#
# COMPACT_ATOMS: atom_id res chain seq x y z
N MET A 1 -0.27 -23.28 10.88
CA MET A 1 -1.48 -23.10 10.06
C MET A 1 -1.06 -22.46 8.75
N ASN A 2 -1.51 -22.98 7.61
CA ASN A 2 -1.23 -22.36 6.32
C ASN A 2 -2.07 -21.08 6.20
N ALA A 3 -1.45 -19.98 5.75
CA ALA A 3 -2.17 -18.75 5.48
C ALA A 3 -3.24 -18.97 4.39
N PRO A 4 -4.39 -18.27 4.45
CA PRO A 4 -5.48 -18.46 3.48
C PRO A 4 -5.02 -18.14 2.06
N GLU A 5 -5.67 -18.73 1.06
CA GLU A 5 -5.38 -18.44 -0.35
C GLU A 5 -5.79 -17.00 -0.73
N VAL A 6 -6.89 -16.51 -0.17
CA VAL A 6 -7.47 -15.19 -0.44
C VAL A 6 -7.91 -14.53 0.85
N GLU A 7 -7.64 -13.23 1.00
CA GLU A 7 -8.19 -12.39 2.06
C GLU A 7 -8.58 -11.00 1.50
N VAL A 8 -9.74 -10.50 1.91
CA VAL A 8 -10.21 -9.15 1.58
C VAL A 8 -10.01 -8.22 2.77
N VAL A 9 -9.19 -7.20 2.61
CA VAL A 9 -8.87 -6.19 3.61
C VAL A 9 -9.65 -4.91 3.31
N VAL A 10 -10.53 -4.53 4.23
CA VAL A 10 -11.42 -3.37 4.10
C VAL A 10 -10.96 -2.26 5.03
N ALA A 11 -10.72 -1.07 4.48
CA ALA A 11 -10.52 0.15 5.27
C ALA A 11 -11.88 0.82 5.53
N ARG A 12 -12.43 0.62 6.74
CA ARG A 12 -13.69 1.21 7.19
C ARG A 12 -13.42 2.46 8.01
N TYR A 13 -14.20 3.52 7.79
CA TYR A 13 -14.37 4.60 8.76
C TYR A 13 -15.78 4.59 9.35
N ARG A 14 -16.81 4.89 8.55
CA ARG A 14 -18.22 4.95 9.01
C ARG A 14 -19.19 4.37 8.00
N GLU A 15 -18.67 3.87 6.89
CA GLU A 15 -19.43 3.24 5.82
C GLU A 15 -20.10 1.96 6.33
N ASP A 16 -21.25 1.64 5.73
CA ASP A 16 -21.88 0.33 5.90
C ASP A 16 -21.08 -0.72 5.14
N VAL A 17 -20.49 -1.66 5.89
CA VAL A 17 -19.70 -2.77 5.36
C VAL A 17 -20.47 -4.11 5.39
N SER A 18 -21.79 -4.08 5.61
CA SER A 18 -22.66 -5.28 5.57
C SER A 18 -22.54 -6.07 4.27
N TRP A 19 -22.21 -5.40 3.17
CA TRP A 19 -21.95 -5.99 1.86
C TRP A 19 -20.84 -7.06 1.88
N THR A 20 -19.90 -6.98 2.82
CA THR A 20 -18.78 -7.93 2.94
C THR A 20 -19.26 -9.34 3.25
N ALA A 21 -20.39 -9.50 3.95
CA ALA A 21 -21.00 -10.80 4.23
C ALA A 21 -21.40 -11.55 2.96
N ARG A 22 -21.70 -10.81 1.87
CA ARG A 22 -22.11 -11.37 0.57
C ARG A 22 -20.93 -11.80 -0.30
N LEU A 23 -19.68 -11.56 0.11
CA LEU A 23 -18.51 -11.98 -0.65
C LEU A 23 -18.30 -13.50 -0.62
N GLY A 24 -18.62 -14.16 0.50
CA GLY A 24 -18.25 -15.55 0.73
C GLY A 24 -16.74 -15.77 0.67
N LEU A 25 -15.95 -14.80 1.15
CA LEU A 25 -14.49 -14.81 1.23
C LEU A 25 -14.05 -14.38 2.64
N PRO A 26 -12.85 -14.77 3.11
CA PRO A 26 -12.29 -14.22 4.35
C PRO A 26 -12.11 -12.71 4.26
N VAL A 27 -12.53 -11.99 5.30
CA VAL A 27 -12.52 -10.52 5.35
C VAL A 27 -11.85 -10.06 6.65
N ALA A 28 -10.93 -9.10 6.54
CA ALA A 28 -10.36 -8.34 7.65
C ALA A 28 -10.80 -6.88 7.54
N ILE A 29 -11.58 -6.40 8.51
CA ILE A 29 -12.09 -5.02 8.53
C ILE A 29 -11.25 -4.20 9.50
N TYR A 30 -10.45 -3.28 8.96
CA TYR A 30 -9.75 -2.29 9.76
C TYR A 30 -10.67 -1.11 10.01
N ASP A 31 -11.04 -0.92 11.26
CA ASP A 31 -12.10 -0.02 11.66
C ASP A 31 -11.56 1.26 12.27
N LYS A 32 -11.93 2.40 11.70
CA LYS A 32 -11.51 3.74 12.14
C LYS A 32 -12.65 4.56 12.73
N SER A 33 -13.82 3.96 12.95
CA SER A 33 -15.01 4.66 13.45
C SER A 33 -14.84 5.26 14.86
N GLY A 34 -13.92 4.67 15.65
CA GLY A 34 -13.80 4.85 17.09
C GLY A 34 -14.37 3.68 17.90
N ASP A 35 -15.04 2.72 17.26
CA ASP A 35 -15.55 1.51 17.91
C ASP A 35 -14.38 0.60 18.34
N PRO A 36 -14.44 -0.02 19.53
CA PRO A 36 -13.40 -0.92 19.98
C PRO A 36 -13.43 -2.26 19.21
N GLY A 37 -12.26 -2.82 18.94
CA GLY A 37 -12.11 -4.13 18.28
C GLY A 37 -10.65 -4.49 18.03
N GLU A 38 -10.37 -5.75 17.70
CA GLU A 38 -9.00 -6.24 17.45
C GLU A 38 -8.31 -5.47 16.30
N LEU A 39 -9.07 -5.13 15.27
CA LEU A 39 -8.61 -4.39 14.09
C LEU A 39 -8.99 -2.90 14.13
N ALA A 40 -9.37 -2.38 15.30
CA ALA A 40 -9.60 -0.95 15.48
C ALA A 40 -8.29 -0.15 15.30
N LEU A 41 -8.38 0.99 14.61
CA LEU A 41 -7.29 1.91 14.33
C LEU A 41 -7.75 3.36 14.54
N PRO A 42 -6.84 4.30 14.85
CA PRO A 42 -7.17 5.71 14.79
C PRO A 42 -7.49 6.13 13.35
N ASN A 43 -8.38 7.12 13.20
CA ASN A 43 -8.74 7.67 11.90
C ASN A 43 -7.62 8.56 11.34
N ILE A 44 -6.56 7.92 10.86
CA ILE A 44 -5.39 8.59 10.27
C ILE A 44 -5.10 8.05 8.87
N GLY A 45 -4.57 8.91 8.01
CA GLY A 45 -3.86 8.51 6.79
C GLY A 45 -4.69 7.70 5.78
N ARG A 46 -6.00 8.00 5.71
CA ARG A 46 -6.97 7.42 4.77
C ARG A 46 -6.93 5.88 4.73
N GLU A 47 -7.23 5.26 3.59
CA GLU A 47 -7.14 3.79 3.43
C GLU A 47 -5.70 3.27 3.52
N SER A 48 -4.74 4.09 3.08
CA SER A 48 -3.32 3.76 3.04
C SER A 48 -2.78 3.32 4.40
N HIS A 49 -3.15 4.00 5.49
CA HIS A 49 -2.76 3.59 6.83
C HIS A 49 -3.31 2.20 7.23
N SER A 50 -4.55 1.87 6.84
CA SER A 50 -5.12 0.55 7.13
C SER A 50 -4.39 -0.55 6.38
N TYR A 51 -4.12 -0.34 5.08
CA TYR A 51 -3.47 -1.33 4.23
C TYR A 51 -2.03 -1.59 4.65
N LEU A 52 -1.27 -0.53 4.92
CA LEU A 52 0.11 -0.63 5.38
C LEU A 52 0.19 -1.27 6.77
N THR A 53 -0.75 -0.94 7.67
CA THR A 53 -0.84 -1.59 8.98
C THR A 53 -1.09 -3.09 8.83
N HIS A 54 -1.99 -3.50 7.94
CA HIS A 54 -2.23 -4.90 7.64
C HIS A 54 -0.96 -5.61 7.16
N ILE A 55 -0.30 -5.05 6.15
CA ILE A 55 0.93 -5.62 5.59
C ILE A 55 2.02 -5.74 6.65
N VAL A 56 2.24 -4.70 7.46
CA VAL A 56 3.27 -4.73 8.51
C VAL A 56 2.95 -5.75 9.60
N ARG A 57 1.69 -5.83 10.05
CA ARG A 57 1.27 -6.77 11.12
C ARG A 57 1.26 -8.22 10.66
N ARG A 58 0.97 -8.47 9.38
CA ARG A 58 0.76 -9.81 8.82
C ARG A 58 1.84 -10.23 7.84
N TYR A 59 2.96 -9.52 7.72
CA TYR A 59 3.96 -9.70 6.66
C TYR A 59 4.38 -11.16 6.43
N ASP A 60 4.69 -11.91 7.50
CA ASP A 60 5.11 -13.31 7.43
C ASP A 60 3.92 -14.31 7.31
N MET A 61 2.69 -13.81 7.38
CA MET A 61 1.44 -14.58 7.40
C MET A 61 0.40 -14.06 6.39
N LEU A 62 0.83 -13.28 5.39
CA LEU A 62 -0.05 -12.72 4.36
C LEU A 62 -0.84 -13.83 3.66
N ALA A 63 -2.06 -13.55 3.20
CA ALA A 63 -2.79 -14.46 2.31
C ALA A 63 -2.01 -14.72 1.00
N GLY A 64 -2.37 -15.77 0.26
CA GLY A 64 -1.80 -16.02 -1.07
C GLY A 64 -2.06 -14.84 -2.02
N HIS A 65 -3.26 -14.28 -1.91
CA HIS A 65 -3.67 -13.04 -2.56
C HIS A 65 -4.43 -12.17 -1.55
N THR A 66 -4.10 -10.89 -1.51
CA THR A 66 -4.76 -9.90 -0.66
C THR A 66 -5.47 -8.88 -1.54
N ILE A 67 -6.71 -8.57 -1.18
CA ILE A 67 -7.53 -7.58 -1.87
C ILE A 67 -7.71 -6.41 -0.94
N PHE A 68 -7.30 -5.22 -1.36
CA PHE A 68 -7.45 -4.00 -0.58
C PHE A 68 -8.55 -3.13 -1.19
N VAL A 69 -9.53 -2.74 -0.38
CA VAL A 69 -10.67 -1.91 -0.79
C VAL A 69 -11.12 -0.96 0.33
N GLN A 70 -11.77 0.15 -0.05
CA GLN A 70 -12.38 1.10 0.89
C GLN A 70 -13.72 0.56 1.43
N GLY A 71 -14.28 1.19 2.45
CA GLY A 71 -15.57 0.79 3.05
C GLY A 71 -16.76 0.87 2.08
N SER A 72 -16.75 1.82 1.14
CA SER A 72 -17.70 1.94 0.03
C SER A 72 -16.98 1.88 -1.32
N PRO A 73 -16.59 0.69 -1.80
CA PRO A 73 -15.73 0.59 -2.98
C PRO A 73 -16.50 0.76 -4.31
N PHE A 74 -17.81 0.55 -4.31
CA PHE A 74 -18.60 0.40 -5.54
C PHE A 74 -18.72 1.68 -6.36
N ASP A 75 -18.61 2.87 -5.76
CA ASP A 75 -18.67 4.16 -6.44
C ASP A 75 -17.54 4.35 -7.47
N HIS A 76 -16.43 3.65 -7.28
CA HIS A 76 -15.25 3.72 -8.14
C HIS A 76 -15.08 2.47 -9.02
N MET A 77 -15.98 1.49 -8.92
CA MET A 77 -15.99 0.25 -9.72
C MET A 77 -16.94 0.38 -10.93
N PRO A 78 -16.86 -0.51 -11.94
CA PRO A 78 -17.78 -0.49 -13.07
C PRO A 78 -19.25 -0.42 -12.61
N PRO A 79 -20.10 0.44 -13.22
CA PRO A 79 -21.49 0.58 -12.81
C PRO A 79 -22.22 -0.77 -12.74
N GLY A 80 -22.97 -0.98 -11.67
CA GLY A 80 -23.69 -2.24 -11.43
C GLY A 80 -22.85 -3.35 -10.80
N THR A 81 -21.60 -3.09 -10.40
CA THR A 81 -20.81 -4.07 -9.64
C THR A 81 -21.49 -4.41 -8.31
N THR A 82 -21.78 -5.70 -8.09
CA THR A 82 -22.33 -6.21 -6.83
C THR A 82 -21.22 -6.85 -5.98
N PRO A 83 -21.46 -7.13 -4.68
CA PRO A 83 -20.53 -7.91 -3.85
C PRO A 83 -20.20 -9.27 -4.46
N GLU A 84 -21.20 -10.00 -4.98
CA GLU A 84 -20.99 -11.30 -5.62
C GLU A 84 -20.16 -11.16 -6.91
N GLY A 85 -20.39 -10.09 -7.69
CA GLY A 85 -19.60 -9.78 -8.88
C GLY A 85 -18.14 -9.48 -8.56
N LEU A 86 -17.88 -8.73 -7.48
CA LEU A 86 -16.52 -8.51 -6.97
C LEU A 86 -15.89 -9.83 -6.54
N ALA A 87 -16.61 -10.68 -5.79
CA ALA A 87 -16.11 -11.97 -5.36
C ALA A 87 -15.77 -12.90 -6.54
N GLU A 88 -16.61 -12.96 -7.58
CA GLU A 88 -16.30 -13.75 -8.77
C GLU A 88 -15.09 -13.19 -9.53
N ARG A 89 -14.98 -11.86 -9.63
CA ARG A 89 -13.79 -11.23 -10.24
C ARG A 89 -12.51 -11.57 -9.47
N ILE A 90 -12.55 -11.60 -8.14
CA ILE A 90 -11.43 -12.01 -7.30
C ILE A 90 -11.05 -13.47 -7.61
N ARG A 91 -12.02 -14.39 -7.58
CA ARG A 91 -11.77 -15.81 -7.90
C ARG A 91 -11.22 -16.00 -9.31
N GLN A 92 -11.74 -15.25 -10.28
CA GLN A 92 -11.23 -15.24 -11.65
C GLN A 92 -9.76 -14.79 -11.70
N ASN A 93 -9.41 -13.70 -11.02
CA ASN A 93 -8.03 -13.21 -10.99
C ASN A 93 -7.05 -14.25 -10.39
N VAL A 94 -7.47 -14.96 -9.35
CA VAL A 94 -6.70 -16.08 -8.76
C VAL A 94 -6.53 -17.21 -9.78
N ARG A 95 -7.61 -17.67 -10.42
CA ARG A 95 -7.56 -18.74 -11.45
C ARG A 95 -6.63 -18.37 -12.62
N LEU A 96 -6.57 -17.09 -12.98
CA LEU A 96 -5.71 -16.57 -14.05
C LEU A 96 -4.25 -16.33 -13.60
N GLY A 97 -3.94 -16.51 -12.32
CA GLY A 97 -2.60 -16.26 -11.78
C GLY A 97 -2.15 -14.81 -11.91
N LEU A 98 -3.09 -13.84 -11.82
CA LEU A 98 -2.72 -12.43 -11.88
C LEU A 98 -1.93 -12.06 -10.63
N ALA A 99 -0.86 -11.30 -10.79
CA ALA A 99 -0.04 -10.86 -9.65
C ALA A 99 -0.49 -9.50 -9.08
N PHE A 100 -1.07 -8.64 -9.91
CA PHE A 100 -1.60 -7.33 -9.50
C PHE A 100 -2.67 -6.84 -10.49
N THR A 101 -3.79 -6.30 -10.00
CA THR A 101 -4.75 -5.54 -10.82
C THR A 101 -5.59 -4.59 -9.98
N GLY A 102 -5.95 -3.43 -10.53
CA GLY A 102 -6.91 -2.51 -9.93
C GLY A 102 -8.35 -2.88 -10.28
N PHE A 103 -9.30 -2.51 -9.41
CA PHE A 103 -10.75 -2.71 -9.63
C PHE A 103 -11.47 -1.47 -10.16
N ALA A 104 -10.83 -0.30 -10.12
CA ALA A 104 -11.44 0.92 -10.60
C ALA A 104 -11.73 0.90 -12.11
N PHE A 105 -12.88 1.48 -12.51
CA PHE A 105 -13.31 1.52 -13.92
C PHE A 105 -12.51 2.51 -14.78
N PHE A 106 -11.70 3.37 -14.16
CA PHE A 106 -10.87 4.37 -14.82
C PHE A 106 -9.41 4.18 -14.45
N LYS A 107 -8.51 4.65 -15.32
CA LYS A 107 -7.08 4.80 -15.06
C LYS A 107 -6.74 6.28 -15.11
N LEU A 108 -5.64 6.68 -14.47
CA LEU A 108 -5.16 8.07 -14.56
C LEU A 108 -3.66 8.11 -14.85
N LYS A 109 -3.22 9.26 -15.38
CA LYS A 109 -1.82 9.60 -15.59
C LYS A 109 -1.56 10.89 -14.83
N CYS A 110 -0.46 10.96 -14.08
CA CYS A 110 -0.10 12.17 -13.37
C CYS A 110 1.41 12.43 -13.31
N ASP A 111 1.81 13.68 -13.10
CA ASP A 111 3.19 14.08 -12.87
C ASP A 111 3.61 13.91 -11.38
N ARG A 112 4.80 14.41 -11.03
CA ARG A 112 5.35 14.34 -9.67
C ARG A 112 4.55 15.12 -8.62
N LEU A 113 3.70 16.06 -9.06
CA LEU A 113 2.80 16.87 -8.23
C LEU A 113 1.36 16.31 -8.26
N GLY A 114 1.16 15.16 -8.91
CA GLY A 114 -0.12 14.48 -9.01
C GLY A 114 -1.06 15.05 -10.06
N GLN A 115 -0.59 15.99 -10.88
CA GLN A 115 -1.37 16.68 -11.91
C GLN A 115 -1.50 15.84 -13.19
N PRO A 116 -2.62 15.91 -13.91
CA PRO A 116 -3.82 16.65 -13.55
C PRO A 116 -4.58 15.98 -12.41
N HIS A 117 -5.02 16.78 -11.46
CA HIS A 117 -6.07 16.43 -10.51
C HIS A 117 -6.99 17.64 -10.34
N ALA A 118 -8.20 17.43 -9.83
CA ALA A 118 -9.26 18.44 -9.82
C ALA A 118 -9.03 19.60 -8.81
N LEU A 119 -7.85 20.22 -8.81
CA LEU A 119 -7.47 21.30 -7.89
C LEU A 119 -8.20 22.62 -8.13
N GLY A 120 -8.62 22.87 -9.37
CA GLY A 120 -9.24 24.13 -9.78
C GLY A 120 -10.77 24.14 -9.69
N ASP A 121 -11.40 23.06 -9.23
CA ASP A 121 -12.86 23.03 -9.12
C ASP A 121 -13.31 23.75 -7.84
N ALA A 122 -13.84 24.97 -8.03
CA ALA A 122 -14.32 25.79 -6.94
C ALA A 122 -15.47 25.14 -6.14
N ALA A 123 -16.26 24.27 -6.79
CA ALA A 123 -17.33 23.53 -6.12
C ALA A 123 -16.78 22.49 -5.14
N LEU A 124 -15.52 22.09 -5.30
CA LEU A 124 -14.83 21.12 -4.44
C LEU A 124 -13.93 21.82 -3.41
N HIS A 125 -13.82 23.16 -3.37
CA HIS A 125 -13.00 23.82 -2.35
C HIS A 125 -13.42 23.48 -0.92
N GLY A 126 -12.46 23.07 -0.09
CA GLY A 126 -12.68 22.74 1.32
C GLY A 126 -13.27 21.36 1.60
N HIS A 127 -13.53 20.53 0.58
CA HIS A 127 -14.11 19.19 0.79
C HIS A 127 -13.22 18.25 1.61
N ARG A 128 -11.90 18.51 1.66
CA ARG A 128 -10.93 17.78 2.48
C ARG A 128 -9.72 18.65 2.82
N PRO A 129 -8.96 18.34 3.90
CA PRO A 129 -7.87 19.20 4.39
C PRO A 129 -6.79 19.53 3.33
N GLY A 130 -6.42 18.55 2.51
CA GLY A 130 -5.41 18.71 1.45
C GLY A 130 -5.91 19.29 0.13
N PHE A 131 -7.20 19.66 0.01
CA PHE A 131 -7.73 20.17 -1.25
C PHE A 131 -7.08 21.50 -1.65
N GLY A 132 -6.89 21.70 -2.96
CA GLY A 132 -6.22 22.88 -3.51
C GLY A 132 -4.68 22.82 -3.42
N ARG A 133 -4.11 21.75 -2.86
CA ARG A 133 -2.65 21.51 -2.81
C ARG A 133 -2.24 20.42 -3.78
N ASP A 134 -0.99 20.48 -4.23
CA ASP A 134 -0.40 19.38 -4.98
C ASP A 134 -0.41 18.07 -4.18
N ILE A 135 -0.40 16.96 -4.90
CA ILE A 135 -0.30 15.61 -4.31
C ILE A 135 1.18 15.20 -4.43
N PRO A 136 1.88 14.93 -3.32
CA PRO A 136 3.34 14.82 -3.30
C PRO A 136 3.86 13.46 -3.85
N VAL A 137 3.40 13.03 -5.02
CA VAL A 137 3.72 11.72 -5.62
C VAL A 137 5.22 11.50 -5.74
N GLY A 138 5.93 12.48 -6.33
CA GLY A 138 7.36 12.40 -6.53
C GLY A 138 8.14 12.42 -5.22
N ALA A 139 7.70 13.23 -4.25
CA ALA A 139 8.35 13.32 -2.94
C ALA A 139 8.16 12.05 -2.11
N VAL A 140 6.96 11.45 -2.12
CA VAL A 140 6.71 10.14 -1.49
C VAL A 140 7.49 9.03 -2.20
N TYR A 141 7.52 9.04 -3.53
CA TYR A 141 8.34 8.09 -4.29
C TYR A 141 9.82 8.15 -3.88
N ALA A 142 10.42 9.34 -3.81
CA ALA A 142 11.82 9.53 -3.44
C ALA A 142 12.15 9.02 -2.02
N GLN A 143 11.18 9.06 -1.11
CA GLN A 143 11.34 8.50 0.23
C GLN A 143 11.25 6.97 0.25
N LEU A 144 10.47 6.37 -0.65
CA LEU A 144 10.22 4.93 -0.66
C LEU A 144 11.24 4.15 -1.50
N PHE A 145 11.56 4.63 -2.69
CA PHE A 145 12.27 3.86 -3.71
C PHE A 145 13.71 4.33 -3.91
N ALA A 146 14.55 3.43 -4.40
CA ALA A 146 15.85 3.76 -4.96
C ALA A 146 15.71 4.24 -6.40
N GLY A 147 16.69 5.02 -6.86
CA GLY A 147 16.75 5.50 -8.24
C GLY A 147 16.03 6.83 -8.48
N PRO A 148 16.04 7.31 -9.74
CA PRO A 148 15.43 8.59 -10.09
C PRO A 148 13.89 8.52 -10.01
N VAL A 149 13.29 9.60 -9.54
CA VAL A 149 11.83 9.76 -9.56
C VAL A 149 11.36 9.84 -11.02
N PRO A 150 10.35 9.08 -11.48
CA PRO A 150 9.76 9.27 -12.80
C PRO A 150 9.19 10.69 -12.98
N GLU A 151 9.23 11.23 -14.20
CA GLU A 151 8.52 12.48 -14.54
C GLU A 151 7.00 12.26 -14.58
N THR A 152 6.56 11.03 -14.85
CA THR A 152 5.15 10.71 -15.00
C THR A 152 4.84 9.32 -14.47
N PHE A 153 3.64 9.18 -13.90
CA PHE A 153 3.11 7.98 -13.27
C PHE A 153 1.85 7.53 -14.00
N LEU A 154 1.82 6.27 -14.41
CA LEU A 154 0.60 5.60 -14.89
C LEU A 154 -0.04 4.87 -13.72
N VAL A 155 -1.28 5.23 -13.40
CA VAL A 155 -2.00 4.74 -12.24
C VAL A 155 -3.10 3.80 -12.68
N THR A 156 -2.82 2.51 -12.52
CA THR A 156 -3.69 1.42 -12.99
C THR A 156 -4.63 0.91 -11.90
N ALA A 157 -4.44 1.35 -10.66
CA ALA A 157 -5.31 1.05 -9.52
C ALA A 157 -5.65 2.32 -8.71
N PRO A 158 -6.32 3.32 -9.34
CA PRO A 158 -6.75 4.50 -8.59
C PRO A 158 -7.81 4.13 -7.54
N ALA A 159 -8.14 5.08 -6.66
CA ALA A 159 -9.06 4.93 -5.53
C ALA A 159 -8.62 3.86 -4.50
N GLY A 160 -7.38 3.37 -4.56
CA GLY A 160 -6.84 2.43 -3.58
C GLY A 160 -7.49 1.04 -3.61
N MET A 161 -8.11 0.63 -4.73
CA MET A 161 -8.80 -0.65 -4.82
C MET A 161 -8.07 -1.62 -5.74
N PHE A 162 -7.43 -2.64 -5.16
CA PHE A 162 -6.59 -3.56 -5.92
C PHE A 162 -6.51 -4.96 -5.34
N PHE A 163 -6.20 -5.89 -6.23
CA PHE A 163 -5.81 -7.27 -5.97
C PHE A 163 -4.29 -7.36 -6.06
N VAL A 164 -3.64 -8.03 -5.10
CA VAL A 164 -2.20 -8.25 -5.13
C VAL A 164 -1.83 -9.65 -4.62
N ALA A 165 -0.95 -10.33 -5.34
CA ALA A 165 -0.42 -11.62 -4.93
C ALA A 165 0.71 -11.46 -3.91
N ARG A 166 0.86 -12.44 -3.02
CA ARG A 166 1.81 -12.39 -1.89
C ARG A 166 3.23 -12.05 -2.34
N GLU A 167 3.69 -12.67 -3.42
CA GLU A 167 5.03 -12.46 -3.95
C GLU A 167 5.30 -11.02 -4.39
N ARG A 168 4.27 -10.26 -4.80
CA ARG A 168 4.41 -8.83 -5.11
C ARG A 168 4.59 -7.99 -3.85
N VAL A 169 3.93 -8.37 -2.75
CA VAL A 169 4.15 -7.75 -1.44
C VAL A 169 5.55 -8.10 -0.92
N LEU A 170 5.94 -9.37 -1.00
CA LEU A 170 7.23 -9.84 -0.49
C LEU A 170 8.44 -9.40 -1.34
N ALA A 171 8.23 -8.91 -2.57
CA ALA A 171 9.29 -8.29 -3.36
C ALA A 171 9.88 -7.02 -2.71
N ARG A 172 9.17 -6.42 -1.74
CA ARG A 172 9.66 -5.30 -0.92
C ARG A 172 9.96 -5.80 0.48
N PRO A 173 11.11 -5.44 1.09
CA PRO A 173 11.42 -5.84 2.47
C PRO A 173 10.44 -5.20 3.46
N LEU A 174 10.22 -5.82 4.62
CA LEU A 174 9.35 -5.27 5.67
C LEU A 174 9.69 -3.82 6.06
N ALA A 175 10.98 -3.45 6.02
CA ALA A 175 11.43 -2.08 6.28
C ALA A 175 10.83 -1.04 5.30
N PHE A 176 10.54 -1.43 4.05
CA PHE A 176 9.85 -0.59 3.09
C PHE A 176 8.45 -0.23 3.58
N TYR A 177 7.67 -1.23 4.03
CA TYR A 177 6.31 -1.02 4.50
C TYR A 177 6.24 -0.27 5.82
N ARG A 178 7.22 -0.46 6.70
CA ARG A 178 7.37 0.37 7.92
C ARG A 178 7.61 1.83 7.59
N ARG A 179 8.53 2.14 6.66
CA ARG A 179 8.75 3.51 6.19
C ARG A 179 7.50 4.09 5.53
N ALA A 180 6.81 3.31 4.70
CA ALA A 180 5.55 3.73 4.10
C ALA A 180 4.51 4.09 5.16
N LEU A 181 4.40 3.26 6.21
CA LEU A 181 3.50 3.51 7.33
C LEU A 181 3.89 4.79 8.08
N GLU A 182 5.17 5.00 8.36
CA GLU A 182 5.70 6.23 8.98
C GLU A 182 5.32 7.50 8.19
N ILE A 183 5.47 7.48 6.86
CA ILE A 183 5.11 8.61 5.98
C ILE A 183 3.62 8.95 6.13
N VAL A 184 2.75 7.94 6.11
CA VAL A 184 1.30 8.14 6.21
C VAL A 184 0.89 8.59 7.62
N THR A 185 1.51 8.03 8.66
CA THR A 185 1.24 8.41 10.05
C THR A 185 1.67 9.86 10.34
N ALA A 186 2.68 10.38 9.63
CA ALA A 186 3.14 11.77 9.78
C ALA A 186 2.20 12.83 9.20
N ASP A 187 1.17 12.44 8.43
CA ASP A 187 0.15 13.31 7.85
C ASP A 187 -1.26 12.75 8.18
N PRO A 188 -1.64 12.76 9.48
CA PRO A 188 -2.78 12.00 9.97
C PRO A 188 -4.10 12.40 9.31
N ASP A 189 -4.30 13.69 9.05
CA ASP A 189 -5.54 14.21 8.44
C ASP A 189 -5.45 14.33 6.90
N ASP A 190 -4.37 13.80 6.29
CA ASP A 190 -4.10 13.91 4.85
C ASP A 190 -4.09 15.37 4.33
N ALA A 191 -3.68 16.31 5.19
CA ALA A 191 -3.54 17.72 4.83
C ALA A 191 -2.40 17.95 3.83
N GLY A 192 -1.39 17.07 3.85
CA GLY A 192 -0.31 17.00 2.88
C GLY A 192 -0.61 16.14 1.66
N ASN A 193 -1.82 15.57 1.52
CA ASN A 193 -2.19 14.64 0.46
C ASN A 193 -1.33 13.37 0.37
N THR A 194 -0.69 12.93 1.46
CA THR A 194 0.16 11.74 1.43
C THR A 194 -0.61 10.46 1.09
N GLY A 195 -1.83 10.27 1.60
CA GLY A 195 -2.70 9.15 1.24
C GLY A 195 -3.07 9.18 -0.25
N HIS A 196 -3.35 10.36 -0.81
CA HIS A 196 -3.59 10.51 -2.25
C HIS A 196 -2.34 10.25 -3.12
N ALA A 197 -1.14 10.43 -2.57
CA ALA A 197 0.09 10.02 -3.21
C ALA A 197 0.21 8.48 -3.22
N PHE A 198 -0.15 7.80 -2.13
CA PHE A 198 -0.20 6.34 -2.09
C PHE A 198 -1.20 5.73 -3.06
N GLU A 199 -2.39 6.32 -3.22
CA GLU A 199 -3.37 5.92 -4.25
C GLU A 199 -2.77 5.91 -5.67
N ARG A 200 -1.78 6.78 -5.93
CA ARG A 200 -1.06 6.87 -7.22
C ARG A 200 0.15 5.94 -7.30
N LEU A 201 0.62 5.41 -6.18
CA LEU A 201 1.86 4.62 -6.10
C LEU A 201 1.62 3.12 -5.90
N TRP A 202 0.40 2.66 -5.58
CA TRP A 202 0.14 1.24 -5.32
C TRP A 202 0.68 0.30 -6.39
N GLN A 203 0.45 0.60 -7.69
CA GLN A 203 0.97 -0.28 -8.75
C GLN A 203 2.51 -0.33 -8.79
N ILE A 204 3.21 0.72 -8.35
CA ILE A 204 4.68 0.75 -8.30
C ILE A 204 5.17 0.01 -7.06
N ILE A 205 4.51 0.20 -5.93
CA ILE A 205 4.81 -0.52 -4.68
C ILE A 205 4.79 -2.03 -4.95
N PHE A 206 3.80 -2.51 -5.71
CA PHE A 206 3.57 -3.92 -6.02
C PHE A 206 4.01 -4.35 -7.43
N ASN A 207 4.86 -3.58 -8.14
CA ASN A 207 5.34 -3.94 -9.48
C ASN A 207 6.38 -5.09 -9.49
N GLY A 208 6.83 -5.55 -8.31
CA GLY A 208 7.85 -6.58 -8.11
C GLY A 208 9.27 -6.25 -8.56
N ASP A 209 9.55 -5.00 -8.96
CA ASP A 209 10.88 -4.58 -9.40
C ASP A 209 11.80 -4.33 -8.20
N THR A 210 12.50 -5.37 -7.74
CA THR A 210 13.38 -5.34 -6.56
C THR A 210 14.56 -4.37 -6.70
N ARG A 211 14.89 -3.90 -7.91
CA ARG A 211 15.95 -2.88 -8.13
C ARG A 211 15.60 -1.53 -7.51
N LEU A 212 14.30 -1.28 -7.29
CA LEU A 212 13.81 -0.08 -6.61
C LEU A 212 13.89 -0.17 -5.08
N ASN A 213 14.34 -1.29 -4.51
CA ASN A 213 14.53 -1.39 -3.06
C ASN A 213 15.73 -0.55 -2.61
N ARG A 214 15.53 0.29 -1.59
CA ARG A 214 16.63 1.05 -0.95
C ARG A 214 17.50 0.08 -0.15
N THR A 215 18.82 0.23 -0.24
CA THR A 215 19.76 -0.48 0.64
C THR A 215 19.58 0.00 2.08
N GLU A 216 19.56 -0.92 3.04
CA GLU A 216 19.56 -0.58 4.46
C GLU A 216 20.93 -0.05 4.89
N SER A 217 21.27 1.20 4.54
CA SER A 217 22.42 1.90 5.10
C SER A 217 21.92 2.90 6.15
N GLY A 218 21.80 2.44 7.41
CA GLY A 218 21.25 3.28 8.49
C GLY A 218 21.37 2.78 9.93
N ARG A 219 22.13 1.71 10.22
CA ARG A 219 22.60 1.42 11.58
C ARG A 219 24.13 1.31 11.54
N PRO A 220 24.88 1.87 12.51
CA PRO A 220 26.29 1.53 12.64
C PRO A 220 26.37 0.06 13.03
N GLY A 221 26.64 -0.79 12.05
CA GLY A 221 26.98 -2.18 12.28
C GLY A 221 28.26 -2.21 13.08
N THR A 222 28.24 -2.85 14.25
CA THR A 222 29.44 -3.38 14.88
C THR A 222 30.13 -4.26 13.84
N ALA A 223 31.29 -3.81 13.38
CA ALA A 223 32.16 -4.59 12.51
C ALA A 223 32.46 -5.95 13.18
N PRO A 224 32.51 -7.06 12.42
CA PRO A 224 33.02 -8.30 12.97
C PRO A 224 34.49 -8.07 13.33
N LEU A 225 34.86 -8.38 14.57
CA LEU A 225 36.25 -8.49 14.98
C LEU A 225 36.95 -9.47 14.04
N ALA A 226 37.82 -8.95 13.18
CA ALA A 226 38.77 -9.76 12.43
C ALA A 226 39.67 -10.47 13.45
N SER A 227 39.58 -11.80 13.51
CA SER A 227 40.55 -12.63 14.20
C SER A 227 41.90 -12.52 13.50
N GLY A 228 42.76 -11.65 14.02
CA GLY A 228 44.14 -11.55 13.59
C GLY A 228 44.88 -12.85 13.91
N LYS A 229 45.23 -13.62 12.88
CA LYS A 229 46.30 -14.62 12.94
C LYS A 229 47.62 -13.86 13.06
N ALA A 230 48.36 -14.09 14.14
CA ALA A 230 49.73 -13.61 14.30
C ALA A 230 50.64 -14.22 13.22
N PRO A 231 51.61 -13.45 12.67
CA PRO A 231 52.59 -14.01 11.76
C PRO A 231 53.67 -14.77 12.54
N ASP A 232 53.97 -15.96 12.05
CA ASP A 232 55.02 -16.86 12.47
C ASP A 232 56.40 -16.20 12.24
N GLN A 233 57.24 -16.13 13.27
CA GLN A 233 58.62 -15.65 13.16
C GLN A 233 59.55 -16.81 12.76
N PRO A 234 60.42 -16.65 11.76
CA PRO A 234 61.43 -17.67 11.48
C PRO A 234 62.58 -17.55 12.48
N ALA A 235 62.93 -18.69 13.09
CA ALA A 235 64.10 -18.87 13.92
C ALA A 235 65.39 -18.51 13.16
N ARG A 236 66.23 -17.66 13.78
CA ARG A 236 67.64 -17.50 13.39
C ARG A 236 68.53 -18.28 14.35
N LYS A 237 69.50 -18.98 13.76
CA LYS A 237 70.71 -19.50 14.40
C LYS A 237 71.54 -18.35 14.98
#